data_AF-A0A2V2ZQX2-F1
#
_entry.id   AF-A0A2V2ZQX2-F1
#
_cell.length_a   1.000
_cell.length_b   1.000
_cell.length_c   1.000
_cell.angle_alpha   90.00
_cell.angle_beta   90.00
_cell.angle_gamma   90.00
#
_symmetry.space_group_name_H-M   'P 1'
#
loop_
_entity.id
_entity.type
_entity.pdbx_description
1 polymer ?
#
loop_
_entity_poly.entity_id
_entity_poly.type
_entity_poly.pdbx_seq_one_letter_code
_entity_poly.pdbx_strand_id
1 'polypeptide(L)'
;MKVTHLLGMGAIALSAVACTTNPITGRSSLQLANNSEILTMSSQEYRTTLSKGKVITGTADAKRVVNVGNRIKNAAERYYQSIGRSADLANYSWEFNLLQSNELNAWCMPGGKVAVYTGILPVTKDDNGLAVVMGHEVSHALAGHGNERISQAMVAQYGGAILGGTISNAQWASVFQKVYPIGSQVALLKYGRGQESEADEMGLYLMSMAGYDPRAAIPFWNRMEAASSGARQPEFLSTHPSPETRISDINKDLPKALEYYKAAGGKL
;
A
#
# COMPACT_ATOMS: atom_id res chain seq x y z
N MET A 1 35.75 -37.70 9.29
CA MET A 1 34.97 -36.90 10.24
C MET A 1 33.88 -36.16 9.48
N LYS A 2 32.63 -36.29 9.92
CA LYS A 2 31.44 -35.70 9.29
C LYS A 2 31.42 -34.20 9.56
N VAL A 3 31.48 -33.38 8.50
CA VAL A 3 31.21 -31.94 8.56
C VAL A 3 29.73 -31.74 8.22
N THR A 4 28.84 -31.85 9.20
CA THR A 4 27.38 -31.73 8.97
C THR A 4 26.65 -30.74 9.88
N HIS A 5 27.35 -29.89 10.65
CA HIS A 5 26.66 -29.01 11.63
C HIS A 5 26.93 -27.51 11.51
N LEU A 6 27.68 -27.03 10.50
CA LEU A 6 27.94 -25.58 10.33
C LEU A 6 26.99 -24.85 9.37
N LEU A 7 26.20 -25.56 8.56
CA LEU A 7 25.24 -24.94 7.62
C LEU A 7 23.92 -24.49 8.29
N GLY A 8 23.58 -25.02 9.46
CA GLY A 8 22.32 -24.71 10.15
C GLY A 8 22.29 -23.36 10.87
N MET A 9 23.43 -22.91 11.43
CA MET A 9 23.48 -21.68 12.24
C MET A 9 23.48 -20.41 11.38
N GLY A 10 24.05 -20.44 10.17
CA GLY A 10 24.04 -19.31 9.24
C GLY A 10 22.65 -18.99 8.68
N ALA A 11 21.87 -20.02 8.33
CA ALA A 11 20.51 -19.85 7.80
C ALA A 11 19.51 -19.31 8.85
N ILE A 12 19.70 -19.67 10.12
CA ILE A 12 18.85 -19.18 11.24
C ILE A 12 19.21 -17.72 11.59
N ALA A 13 20.48 -17.32 11.46
CA ALA A 13 20.89 -15.94 11.70
C ALA A 13 20.43 -14.96 10.59
N LEU A 14 20.46 -15.37 9.32
CA LEU A 14 20.02 -14.53 8.19
C LEU A 14 18.48 -14.38 8.10
N SER A 15 17.72 -15.41 8.50
CA SER A 15 16.25 -15.35 8.50
C SER A 15 15.69 -14.35 9.51
N ALA A 16 16.44 -13.99 10.56
CA ALA A 16 16.06 -12.95 11.50
C ALA A 16 16.27 -11.52 10.95
N VAL A 17 17.19 -11.32 10.00
CA VAL A 17 17.57 -9.98 9.47
C VAL A 17 16.61 -9.51 8.36
N ALA A 18 15.98 -10.44 7.65
CA ALA A 18 15.07 -10.12 6.54
C ALA A 18 13.62 -9.87 6.99
N CYS A 19 13.27 -10.11 8.25
CA CYS A 19 11.93 -9.85 8.76
C CYS A 19 11.83 -8.44 9.34
N THR A 20 10.92 -7.62 8.81
CA THR A 20 10.64 -6.27 9.32
C THR A 20 9.29 -6.26 10.03
N THR A 21 9.23 -5.62 11.20
CA THR A 21 7.98 -5.39 11.95
C THR A 21 7.41 -4.01 11.67
N ASN A 22 6.14 -3.97 11.26
CA ASN A 22 5.38 -2.76 11.03
C ASN A 22 5.14 -2.02 12.35
N PRO A 23 5.50 -0.72 12.46
CA PRO A 23 5.38 0.02 13.72
C PRO A 23 3.95 0.46 14.07
N ILE A 24 2.99 0.32 13.16
CA ILE A 24 1.59 0.69 13.40
C ILE A 24 0.82 -0.53 13.91
N THR A 25 0.96 -1.68 13.25
CA THR A 25 0.16 -2.89 13.51
C THR A 25 0.91 -3.97 14.28
N GLY A 26 2.26 -3.92 14.30
CA GLY A 26 3.10 -4.97 14.85
C GLY A 26 3.24 -6.22 13.96
N ARG A 27 2.70 -6.24 12.73
CA ARG A 27 2.88 -7.41 11.85
C ARG A 27 4.32 -7.50 11.36
N SER A 28 4.88 -8.70 11.42
CA SER A 28 6.18 -9.00 10.80
C SER A 28 6.00 -9.52 9.38
N SER A 29 6.82 -9.03 8.46
CA SER A 29 6.83 -9.46 7.05
C SER A 29 8.26 -9.68 6.54
N LEU A 30 8.41 -10.57 5.56
CA LEU A 30 9.68 -10.83 4.90
C LEU A 30 9.98 -9.73 3.88
N GLN A 31 11.08 -9.01 4.07
CA GLN A 31 11.54 -7.88 3.24
C GLN A 31 12.99 -8.14 2.80
N LEU A 32 13.18 -9.00 1.79
CA LEU A 32 14.48 -9.38 1.24
C LEU A 32 15.04 -8.36 0.25
N ALA A 33 14.17 -7.60 -0.41
CA ALA A 33 14.59 -6.75 -1.50
C ALA A 33 15.25 -5.46 -1.01
N ASN A 34 16.29 -5.03 -1.73
CA ASN A 34 16.90 -3.73 -1.50
C ASN A 34 15.88 -2.63 -1.84
N ASN A 35 15.52 -1.83 -0.83
CA ASN A 35 14.55 -0.75 -0.98
C ASN A 35 14.96 0.24 -2.10
N SER A 36 16.24 0.55 -2.29
CA SER A 36 16.67 1.52 -3.31
C SER A 36 16.34 1.09 -4.75
N GLU A 37 16.54 -0.20 -5.06
CA GLU A 37 16.23 -0.75 -6.39
C GLU A 37 14.73 -0.78 -6.64
N ILE A 38 13.94 -1.24 -5.65
CA ILE A 38 12.48 -1.22 -5.73
C ILE A 38 11.97 0.20 -5.95
N LEU A 39 12.48 1.19 -5.22
CA LEU A 39 12.04 2.58 -5.34
C LEU A 39 12.38 3.16 -6.72
N THR A 40 13.54 2.81 -7.27
CA THR A 40 13.96 3.22 -8.62
C THR A 40 13.04 2.62 -9.68
N MET A 41 12.77 1.31 -9.60
CA MET A 41 11.87 0.62 -10.54
C MET A 41 10.43 1.12 -10.41
N SER A 42 9.95 1.33 -9.18
CA SER A 42 8.62 1.91 -8.91
C SER A 42 8.48 3.30 -9.53
N SER A 43 9.50 4.15 -9.39
CA SER A 43 9.51 5.49 -10.00
C SER A 43 9.55 5.44 -11.53
N GLN A 44 10.22 4.44 -12.11
CA GLN A 44 10.22 4.23 -13.55
C GLN A 44 8.84 3.77 -14.04
N GLU A 45 8.26 2.76 -13.41
CA GLU A 45 6.94 2.23 -13.78
C GLU A 45 5.84 3.27 -13.64
N TYR A 46 5.90 4.07 -12.58
CA TYR A 46 5.01 5.19 -12.37
C TYR A 46 5.04 6.17 -13.54
N ARG A 47 6.24 6.62 -13.94
CA ARG A 47 6.42 7.54 -15.08
C ARG A 47 5.92 6.94 -16.39
N THR A 48 6.16 5.65 -16.63
CA THR A 48 5.63 4.94 -17.80
C THR A 48 4.11 4.86 -17.78
N THR A 49 3.51 4.65 -16.61
CA THR A 49 2.04 4.66 -16.47
C THR A 49 1.47 6.05 -16.74
N LEU A 50 2.07 7.10 -16.18
CA LEU A 50 1.64 8.48 -16.42
C LEU A 50 1.78 8.90 -17.89
N SER A 51 2.81 8.43 -18.61
CA SER A 51 3.02 8.79 -20.02
C SER A 51 2.06 8.07 -20.97
N LYS A 52 1.56 6.89 -20.59
CA LYS A 52 0.56 6.13 -21.35
C LYS A 52 -0.87 6.54 -21.00
N GLY A 53 -1.12 6.97 -19.76
CA GLY A 53 -2.42 7.41 -19.27
C GLY A 53 -2.69 8.89 -19.56
N LYS A 54 -3.96 9.29 -19.44
CA LYS A 54 -4.34 10.71 -19.47
C LYS A 54 -4.38 11.26 -18.05
N VAL A 55 -3.35 12.01 -17.67
CA VAL A 55 -3.29 12.72 -16.38
C VAL A 55 -4.24 13.91 -16.40
N ILE A 56 -5.12 14.00 -15.39
CA ILE A 56 -6.04 15.11 -15.20
C ILE A 56 -5.40 16.12 -14.25
N THR A 57 -5.25 17.36 -14.70
CA THR A 57 -4.65 18.46 -13.93
C THR A 57 -5.56 19.68 -13.92
N GLY A 58 -5.38 20.58 -12.94
CA GLY A 58 -6.11 21.85 -12.85
C GLY A 58 -7.58 21.79 -12.41
N THR A 59 -8.22 20.62 -12.46
CA THR A 59 -9.62 20.43 -12.03
C THR A 59 -9.78 20.43 -10.51
N ALA A 60 -11.01 20.61 -10.02
CA ALA A 60 -11.32 20.49 -8.60
C ALA A 60 -10.99 19.10 -8.04
N ASP A 61 -11.29 18.04 -8.79
CA ASP A 61 -11.00 16.66 -8.40
C ASP A 61 -9.50 16.37 -8.36
N ALA A 62 -8.72 16.84 -9.34
CA ALA A 62 -7.28 16.68 -9.33
C ALA A 62 -6.65 17.38 -8.11
N LYS A 63 -7.11 18.60 -7.80
CA LYS A 63 -6.69 19.33 -6.59
C LYS A 63 -7.10 18.60 -5.31
N ARG A 64 -8.31 18.04 -5.26
CA ARG A 64 -8.80 17.24 -4.13
C ARG A 64 -7.93 16.01 -3.89
N VAL A 65 -7.59 15.25 -4.93
CA VAL A 65 -6.68 14.08 -4.83
C VAL A 65 -5.32 14.48 -4.25
N VAL A 66 -4.72 15.54 -4.77
CA VAL A 66 -3.42 16.04 -4.26
C VAL A 66 -3.53 16.50 -2.81
N ASN A 67 -4.59 17.23 -2.45
CA ASN A 67 -4.79 17.74 -1.10
C ASN A 67 -5.01 16.63 -0.07
N VAL A 68 -5.90 15.67 -0.36
CA VAL A 68 -6.15 14.52 0.52
C VAL A 68 -4.88 13.68 0.65
N GLY A 69 -4.20 13.37 -0.47
CA GLY A 69 -2.93 12.64 -0.48
C GLY A 69 -1.86 13.30 0.37
N ASN A 70 -1.68 14.63 0.24
CA ASN A 70 -0.73 15.38 1.05
C ASN A 70 -1.07 15.34 2.55
N ARG A 71 -2.35 15.37 2.93
CA ARG A 71 -2.74 15.26 4.35
C ARG A 71 -2.45 13.87 4.92
N ILE A 72 -2.72 12.81 4.16
CA ILE A 72 -2.38 11.43 4.54
C ILE A 72 -0.87 11.25 4.66
N LYS A 73 -0.10 11.70 3.66
CA LYS A 73 1.38 11.73 3.71
C LYS A 73 1.87 12.43 4.98
N ASN A 74 1.39 13.64 5.25
CA ASN A 74 1.86 14.43 6.40
C ASN A 74 1.51 13.74 7.73
N ALA A 75 0.37 13.05 7.80
CA ALA A 75 0.02 12.25 8.97
C ALA A 75 0.99 11.06 9.16
N ALA A 76 1.30 10.34 8.08
CA ALA A 76 2.29 9.26 8.11
C ALA A 76 3.69 9.77 8.53
N GLU A 77 4.18 10.85 7.91
CA GLU A 77 5.49 11.42 8.23
C GLU A 77 5.58 11.87 9.70
N ARG A 78 4.52 12.50 10.23
CA ARG A 78 4.45 12.89 11.66
C ARG A 78 4.42 11.68 12.58
N TYR A 79 3.68 10.63 12.23
CA TYR A 79 3.64 9.40 13.02
C TYR A 79 5.03 8.73 13.06
N TYR A 80 5.66 8.55 11.90
CA TYR A 80 7.00 7.96 11.84
C TYR A 80 8.04 8.83 12.56
N GLN A 81 7.90 10.16 12.52
CA GLN A 81 8.72 11.07 13.31
C GLN A 81 8.52 10.90 14.81
N SER A 82 7.28 10.80 15.29
CA SER A 82 6.99 10.71 16.73
C SER A 82 7.53 9.44 17.38
N ILE A 83 7.71 8.37 16.60
CA ILE A 83 8.29 7.10 17.05
C ILE A 83 9.77 6.95 16.71
N GLY A 84 10.44 8.01 16.23
CA GLY A 84 11.87 7.99 15.91
C GLY A 84 12.24 7.18 14.66
N ARG A 85 11.27 6.91 13.77
CA ARG A 85 11.44 6.10 12.55
C ARG A 85 11.36 6.93 11.25
N SER A 86 11.66 8.23 11.28
CA SER A 86 11.68 9.08 10.06
C SER A 86 12.60 8.54 8.96
N ALA A 87 13.67 7.82 9.32
CA ALA A 87 14.60 7.22 8.37
C ALA A 87 13.94 6.20 7.43
N ASP A 88 12.87 5.54 7.87
CA ASP A 88 12.13 4.57 7.06
C ASP A 88 11.48 5.22 5.83
N LEU A 89 11.21 6.52 5.91
CA LEU A 89 10.58 7.31 4.85
C LEU A 89 11.59 8.20 4.10
N ALA A 90 12.89 8.15 4.43
CA ALA A 90 13.89 9.07 3.91
C ALA A 90 13.99 9.10 2.38
N ASN A 91 13.69 7.98 1.73
CA ASN A 91 13.74 7.84 0.27
C ASN A 91 12.37 7.89 -0.40
N TYR A 92 11.30 8.22 0.34
CA TYR A 92 9.98 8.39 -0.26
C TYR A 92 9.91 9.71 -1.02
N SER A 93 9.41 9.65 -2.24
CA SER A 93 9.17 10.80 -3.11
C SER A 93 7.69 10.82 -3.46
N TRP A 94 6.88 11.29 -2.50
CA TRP A 94 5.44 11.27 -2.64
C TRP A 94 4.96 12.06 -3.86
N GLU A 95 4.08 11.45 -4.63
CA GLU A 95 3.49 12.04 -5.82
C GLU A 95 2.07 11.51 -5.98
N PHE A 96 1.11 12.41 -6.20
CA PHE A 96 -0.31 12.08 -6.27
C PHE A 96 -0.87 12.60 -7.59
N ASN A 97 -1.41 11.70 -8.41
CA ASN A 97 -1.99 12.06 -9.71
C ASN A 97 -3.40 11.47 -9.87
N LEU A 98 -4.27 12.23 -10.53
CA LEU A 98 -5.57 11.76 -10.99
C LEU A 98 -5.44 11.31 -12.45
N LEU A 99 -5.80 10.08 -12.77
CA LEU A 99 -5.78 9.54 -14.12
C LEU A 99 -7.21 9.33 -14.63
N GLN A 100 -7.45 9.68 -15.89
CA GLN A 100 -8.72 9.40 -16.55
C GLN A 100 -8.85 7.89 -16.80
N SER A 101 -9.70 7.24 -16.01
CA SER A 101 -10.19 5.88 -16.25
C SER A 101 -11.57 5.71 -15.63
N ASN A 102 -12.40 4.85 -16.22
CA ASN A 102 -13.70 4.47 -15.68
C ASN A 102 -13.58 3.38 -14.61
N GLU A 103 -12.39 2.82 -14.42
CA GLU A 103 -12.13 1.88 -13.34
C GLU A 103 -12.31 2.52 -11.97
N LEU A 104 -12.98 1.79 -11.09
CA LEU A 104 -13.07 2.09 -9.68
C LEU A 104 -11.79 1.56 -9.04
N ASN A 105 -10.71 2.35 -9.11
CA ASN A 105 -9.42 1.92 -8.57
C ASN A 105 -8.53 3.10 -8.15
N ALA A 106 -7.57 2.80 -7.29
CA ALA A 106 -6.42 3.62 -6.94
C ALA A 106 -5.26 2.68 -6.59
N TRP A 107 -4.03 3.17 -6.60
CA TRP A 107 -2.88 2.36 -6.20
C TRP A 107 -1.74 3.24 -5.68
N CYS A 108 -0.91 2.67 -4.80
CA CYS A 108 0.36 3.26 -4.38
C CYS A 108 1.51 2.29 -4.61
N MET A 109 2.50 2.72 -5.39
CA MET A 109 3.76 1.98 -5.49
C MET A 109 4.69 2.30 -4.30
N PRO A 110 5.66 1.42 -4.01
CA PRO A 110 6.74 1.72 -3.08
C PRO A 110 7.36 3.10 -3.35
N GLY A 111 7.59 3.88 -2.29
CA GLY A 111 8.16 5.23 -2.39
C GLY A 111 7.13 6.35 -2.54
N GLY A 112 5.84 6.02 -2.45
CA GLY A 112 4.79 7.03 -2.36
C GLY A 112 4.27 7.54 -3.70
N LYS A 113 4.42 6.76 -4.76
CA LYS A 113 3.89 7.10 -6.08
C LYS A 113 2.45 6.60 -6.18
N VAL A 114 1.51 7.53 -6.07
CA VAL A 114 0.07 7.25 -5.97
C VAL A 114 -0.66 7.70 -7.22
N ALA A 115 -1.56 6.87 -7.71
CA ALA A 115 -2.53 7.27 -8.72
C ALA A 115 -3.95 6.90 -8.30
N VAL A 116 -4.88 7.81 -8.57
CA VAL A 116 -6.32 7.62 -8.37
C VAL A 116 -6.99 7.67 -9.73
N TYR A 117 -7.95 6.78 -10.00
CA TYR A 117 -8.73 6.82 -11.23
C TYR A 117 -10.02 7.61 -11.06
N THR A 118 -10.40 8.37 -12.09
CA THR A 118 -11.64 9.17 -12.06
C THR A 118 -12.89 8.35 -11.74
N GLY A 119 -12.91 7.07 -12.10
CA GLY A 119 -14.04 6.15 -11.87
C GLY A 119 -14.34 5.87 -10.40
N ILE A 120 -13.38 6.00 -9.48
CA ILE A 120 -13.62 5.78 -8.05
C ILE A 120 -14.24 6.99 -7.34
N LEU A 121 -14.09 8.21 -7.90
CA LEU A 121 -14.52 9.46 -7.25
C LEU A 121 -16.04 9.53 -6.95
N PRO A 122 -16.94 9.03 -7.80
CA PRO A 122 -18.37 8.97 -7.45
C PRO A 122 -18.65 8.09 -6.22
N VAL A 123 -17.83 7.08 -5.97
CA VAL A 123 -17.94 6.20 -4.81
C VAL A 123 -17.37 6.87 -3.55
N THR A 124 -16.30 7.66 -3.68
CA THR A 124 -15.74 8.39 -2.53
C THR A 124 -16.69 9.46 -2.00
N LYS A 125 -17.47 10.12 -2.89
CA LYS A 125 -18.40 11.24 -2.62
C LYS A 125 -17.73 12.52 -2.11
N ASP A 126 -16.88 12.42 -1.10
CA ASP A 126 -16.23 13.54 -0.43
C ASP A 126 -14.78 13.22 -0.04
N ASP A 127 -14.15 14.16 0.65
CA ASP A 127 -12.76 14.03 1.09
C ASP A 127 -12.57 12.91 2.12
N ASN A 128 -13.58 12.60 2.95
CA ASN A 128 -13.48 11.49 3.91
C ASN A 128 -13.47 10.16 3.18
N GLY A 129 -14.37 9.95 2.21
CA GLY A 129 -14.37 8.74 1.41
C GLY A 129 -13.11 8.60 0.54
N LEU A 130 -12.55 9.71 0.05
CA LEU A 130 -11.27 9.67 -0.66
C LEU A 130 -10.11 9.36 0.29
N ALA A 131 -10.17 9.84 1.53
CA ALA A 131 -9.17 9.52 2.55
C ALA A 131 -9.18 8.04 2.95
N VAL A 132 -10.33 7.34 2.88
CA VAL A 132 -10.39 5.87 3.06
C VAL A 132 -9.54 5.18 1.99
N VAL A 133 -9.76 5.51 0.71
CA VAL A 133 -8.98 4.96 -0.42
C VAL A 133 -7.50 5.30 -0.28
N MET A 134 -7.17 6.58 -0.10
CA MET A 134 -5.79 7.04 -0.04
C MET A 134 -5.04 6.49 1.18
N GLY A 135 -5.71 6.41 2.33
CA GLY A 135 -5.17 5.80 3.55
C GLY A 135 -4.82 4.33 3.32
N HIS A 136 -5.72 3.56 2.69
CA HIS A 136 -5.50 2.16 2.34
C HIS A 136 -4.29 2.00 1.40
N GLU A 137 -4.27 2.73 0.29
CA GLU A 137 -3.17 2.63 -0.69
C GLU A 137 -1.81 3.04 -0.11
N VAL A 138 -1.77 4.16 0.61
CA VAL A 138 -0.54 4.62 1.27
C VAL A 138 -0.05 3.58 2.28
N SER A 139 -0.98 2.89 2.97
CA SER A 139 -0.63 1.83 3.92
C SER A 139 0.06 0.65 3.26
N HIS A 140 -0.32 0.26 2.03
CA HIS A 140 0.41 -0.78 1.29
C HIS A 140 1.89 -0.45 1.08
N ALA A 141 2.20 0.82 0.78
CA ALA A 141 3.58 1.25 0.63
C ALA A 141 4.31 1.28 1.98
N LEU A 142 3.71 1.90 3.01
CA LEU A 142 4.31 2.03 4.34
C LEU A 142 4.55 0.69 5.04
N ALA A 143 3.65 -0.27 4.84
CA ALA A 143 3.78 -1.65 5.31
C ALA A 143 4.82 -2.47 4.54
N GLY A 144 5.31 -1.95 3.40
CA GLY A 144 6.21 -2.68 2.53
C GLY A 144 5.55 -3.88 1.85
N HIS A 145 4.23 -3.88 1.63
CA HIS A 145 3.53 -5.01 1.00
C HIS A 145 4.07 -5.32 -0.40
N GLY A 146 4.49 -4.29 -1.14
CA GLY A 146 5.14 -4.46 -2.44
C GLY A 146 6.47 -5.22 -2.35
N ASN A 147 7.33 -4.85 -1.40
CA ASN A 147 8.60 -5.54 -1.18
C ASN A 147 8.37 -6.95 -0.61
N GLU A 148 7.39 -7.14 0.27
CA GLU A 148 7.01 -8.46 0.76
C GLU A 148 6.61 -9.41 -0.38
N ARG A 149 5.81 -8.93 -1.34
CA ARG A 149 5.45 -9.73 -2.51
C ARG A 149 6.62 -10.07 -3.41
N ILE A 150 7.49 -9.09 -3.68
CA ILE A 150 8.69 -9.32 -4.48
C ILE A 150 9.57 -10.35 -3.76
N SER A 151 9.74 -10.22 -2.45
CA SER A 151 10.50 -11.16 -1.62
C SER A 151 9.91 -12.57 -1.65
N GLN A 152 8.58 -12.71 -1.53
CA GLN A 152 7.88 -13.99 -1.66
C GLN A 152 8.05 -14.59 -3.06
N ALA A 153 7.92 -13.78 -4.12
CA ALA A 153 8.10 -14.22 -5.50
C ALA A 153 9.55 -14.65 -5.77
N MET A 154 10.52 -13.94 -5.21
CA MET A 154 11.93 -14.32 -5.25
C MET A 154 12.13 -15.68 -4.59
N VAL A 155 11.65 -15.87 -3.35
CA VAL A 155 11.77 -17.14 -2.63
C VAL A 155 11.09 -18.28 -3.39
N ALA A 156 9.91 -18.03 -3.95
CA ALA A 156 9.21 -19.02 -4.76
C ALA A 156 9.99 -19.40 -6.03
N GLN A 157 10.63 -18.43 -6.69
CA GLN A 157 11.33 -18.65 -7.95
C GLN A 157 12.75 -19.23 -7.77
N TYR A 158 13.47 -18.82 -6.72
CA TYR A 158 14.90 -19.11 -6.55
C TYR A 158 15.21 -19.91 -5.27
N GLY A 159 14.26 -20.07 -4.35
CA GLY A 159 14.42 -20.86 -3.13
C GLY A 159 15.64 -20.47 -2.30
N GLY A 160 16.42 -21.47 -1.88
CA GLY A 160 17.61 -21.30 -1.04
C GLY A 160 18.77 -20.54 -1.71
N ALA A 161 18.74 -20.30 -3.03
CA ALA A 161 19.78 -19.54 -3.73
C ALA A 161 19.84 -18.07 -3.29
N ILE A 162 18.76 -17.52 -2.72
CA ILE A 162 18.74 -16.17 -2.14
C ILE A 162 19.61 -16.10 -0.88
N LEU A 163 19.63 -17.17 -0.09
CA LEU A 163 20.38 -17.22 1.18
C LEU A 163 21.90 -17.37 0.96
N GLY A 164 22.33 -17.72 -0.26
CA GLY A 164 23.73 -17.86 -0.66
C GLY A 164 24.38 -16.61 -1.27
N GLY A 165 23.65 -15.50 -1.41
CA GLY A 165 24.20 -14.20 -1.82
C GLY A 165 24.33 -13.97 -3.33
N THR A 166 23.67 -14.76 -4.19
CA THR A 166 23.88 -14.72 -5.66
C THR A 166 22.68 -14.18 -6.46
N ILE A 167 21.94 -13.20 -5.94
CA ILE A 167 20.89 -12.53 -6.72
C ILE A 167 21.47 -11.29 -7.39
N SER A 168 21.49 -11.29 -8.72
CA SER A 168 21.86 -10.13 -9.54
C SER A 168 20.70 -9.11 -9.63
N ASN A 169 21.04 -7.85 -9.90
CA ASN A 169 20.06 -6.78 -10.14
C ASN A 169 19.11 -7.11 -11.30
N ALA A 170 19.57 -7.88 -12.29
CA ALA A 170 18.73 -8.34 -13.40
C ALA A 170 17.64 -9.32 -12.94
N GLN A 171 17.93 -10.19 -11.97
CA GLN A 171 16.94 -11.10 -11.39
C GLN A 171 15.91 -10.33 -10.56
N TRP A 172 16.34 -9.34 -9.77
CA TRP A 172 15.42 -8.43 -9.07
C TRP A 172 14.50 -7.69 -10.03
N ALA A 173 15.05 -7.12 -11.11
CA ALA A 173 14.27 -6.44 -12.13
C ALA A 173 13.27 -7.38 -12.83
N SER A 174 13.68 -8.61 -13.13
CA SER A 174 12.79 -9.62 -13.73
C SER A 174 11.62 -9.97 -12.81
N VAL A 175 11.85 -10.18 -11.52
CA VAL A 175 10.77 -10.46 -10.57
C VAL A 175 9.90 -9.23 -10.32
N PHE A 176 10.50 -8.04 -10.23
CA PHE A 176 9.75 -6.80 -10.15
C PHE A 176 8.78 -6.67 -11.32
N GLN A 177 9.23 -6.87 -12.56
CA GLN A 177 8.37 -6.81 -13.75
C GLN A 177 7.27 -7.88 -13.77
N LYS A 178 7.44 -9.02 -13.09
CA LYS A 178 6.36 -10.02 -12.94
C LYS A 178 5.31 -9.58 -11.92
N VAL A 179 5.74 -8.88 -10.86
CA VAL A 179 4.83 -8.37 -9.82
C VAL A 179 4.16 -7.06 -10.24
N TYR A 180 4.87 -6.23 -11.00
CA TYR A 180 4.47 -4.93 -11.54
C TYR A 180 4.68 -4.93 -13.07
N PRO A 181 3.83 -5.62 -13.84
CA PRO A 181 3.97 -5.69 -15.29
C PRO A 181 3.88 -4.31 -15.95
N ILE A 182 4.94 -3.95 -16.69
CA ILE A 182 5.00 -2.71 -17.46
C ILE A 182 3.89 -2.70 -18.52
N GLY A 183 2.96 -1.74 -18.46
CA GLY A 183 2.08 -1.42 -19.57
C GLY A 183 0.77 -2.19 -19.70
N SER A 184 0.47 -3.16 -18.84
CA SER A 184 -0.90 -3.23 -18.35
C SER A 184 -1.12 -1.97 -17.51
N GLN A 185 -2.34 -1.48 -17.34
CA GLN A 185 -2.63 -0.70 -16.15
C GLN A 185 -2.01 -1.48 -14.97
N VAL A 186 -1.50 -0.84 -13.93
CA VAL A 186 -0.87 -1.51 -12.77
C VAL A 186 -1.87 -2.47 -12.04
N ALA A 187 -3.06 -2.67 -12.63
CA ALA A 187 -3.93 -3.83 -12.58
C ALA A 187 -3.27 -5.05 -11.93
N LEU A 188 -3.78 -5.26 -10.72
CA LEU A 188 -3.80 -6.53 -10.02
C LEU A 188 -2.57 -6.86 -9.19
N LEU A 189 -2.13 -5.92 -8.34
CA LEU A 189 -1.54 -6.29 -7.06
C LEU A 189 -2.61 -6.96 -6.19
N LYS A 190 -2.81 -8.26 -6.37
CA LYS A 190 -3.69 -9.05 -5.50
C LYS A 190 -2.96 -9.35 -4.20
N TYR A 191 -3.00 -8.45 -3.21
CA TYR A 191 -2.37 -8.71 -1.92
C TYR A 191 -3.08 -9.83 -1.16
N GLY A 192 -2.33 -10.49 -0.26
CA GLY A 192 -2.91 -11.53 0.59
C GLY A 192 -3.88 -10.94 1.62
N ARG A 193 -4.83 -11.73 2.14
CA ARG A 193 -5.82 -11.25 3.12
C ARG A 193 -5.19 -10.52 4.33
N GLY A 194 -4.05 -11.01 4.84
CA GLY A 194 -3.38 -10.36 5.97
C GLY A 194 -2.72 -9.01 5.63
N GLN A 195 -2.31 -8.81 4.37
CA GLN A 195 -1.83 -7.51 3.89
C GLN A 195 -2.98 -6.52 3.75
N GLU A 196 -4.12 -7.02 3.31
CA GLU A 196 -5.34 -6.24 3.12
C GLU A 196 -5.94 -5.77 4.45
N SER A 197 -6.08 -6.66 5.44
CA SER A 197 -6.53 -6.28 6.78
C SER A 197 -5.56 -5.29 7.45
N GLU A 198 -4.25 -5.45 7.26
CA GLU A 198 -3.28 -4.45 7.76
C GLU A 198 -3.42 -3.10 7.05
N ALA A 199 -3.62 -3.09 5.73
CA ALA A 199 -3.79 -1.86 4.98
C ALA A 199 -5.08 -1.13 5.38
N ASP A 200 -6.16 -1.86 5.69
CA ASP A 200 -7.39 -1.29 6.23
C ASP A 200 -7.19 -0.69 7.63
N GLU A 201 -6.55 -1.42 8.54
CA GLU A 201 -6.25 -0.95 9.89
C GLU A 201 -5.40 0.33 9.86
N MET A 202 -4.25 0.27 9.16
CA MET A 202 -3.35 1.41 9.02
C MET A 202 -4.02 2.57 8.29
N GLY A 203 -4.79 2.29 7.24
CA GLY A 203 -5.49 3.30 6.46
C GLY A 203 -6.49 4.06 7.31
N LEU A 204 -7.23 3.35 8.16
CA LEU A 204 -8.17 3.93 9.12
C LEU A 204 -7.46 4.83 10.14
N TYR A 205 -6.30 4.42 10.63
CA TYR A 205 -5.50 5.23 11.55
C TYR A 205 -4.90 6.46 10.86
N LEU A 206 -4.33 6.31 9.67
CA LEU A 206 -3.74 7.42 8.91
C LEU A 206 -4.76 8.47 8.51
N MET A 207 -5.95 8.06 8.05
CA MET A 207 -7.02 9.02 7.75
C MET A 207 -7.46 9.76 9.02
N SER A 208 -7.53 9.07 10.15
CA SER A 208 -7.86 9.67 11.44
C SER A 208 -6.82 10.70 11.89
N MET A 209 -5.53 10.34 11.82
CA MET A 209 -4.40 11.23 12.12
C MET A 209 -4.33 12.44 11.16
N ALA A 210 -4.82 12.28 9.92
CA ALA A 210 -4.94 13.36 8.95
C ALA A 210 -6.15 14.28 9.20
N GLY A 211 -7.00 13.95 10.18
CA GLY A 211 -8.19 14.70 10.57
C GLY A 211 -9.44 14.37 9.73
N TYR A 212 -9.46 13.20 9.07
CA TYR A 212 -10.64 12.66 8.40
C TYR A 212 -11.39 11.71 9.32
N ASP A 213 -12.72 11.73 9.24
CA ASP A 213 -13.58 10.96 10.15
C ASP A 213 -13.55 9.46 9.79
N PRO A 214 -13.00 8.57 10.63
CA PRO A 214 -12.90 7.15 10.33
C PRO A 214 -14.27 6.46 10.21
N ARG A 215 -15.34 7.04 10.75
CA ARG A 215 -16.71 6.51 10.60
C ARG A 215 -17.17 6.52 9.15
N ALA A 216 -16.52 7.30 8.27
CA ALA A 216 -16.80 7.32 6.84
C ALA A 216 -16.36 6.06 6.09
N ALA A 217 -15.52 5.20 6.69
CA ALA A 217 -15.06 3.96 6.07
C ALA A 217 -16.21 2.98 5.80
N ILE A 218 -17.10 2.76 6.77
CA ILE A 218 -18.26 1.86 6.62
C ILE A 218 -19.18 2.28 5.47
N PRO A 219 -19.71 3.54 5.42
CA PRO A 219 -20.56 3.94 4.32
C PRO A 219 -19.82 4.01 2.98
N PHE A 220 -18.48 4.19 2.96
CA PHE A 220 -17.70 4.05 1.74
C PHE A 220 -17.75 2.60 1.22
N TRP A 221 -17.49 1.62 2.07
CA TRP A 221 -17.52 0.20 1.69
C TRP A 221 -18.90 -0.28 1.25
N ASN A 222 -19.97 0.19 1.91
CA ASN A 222 -21.35 -0.07 1.44
C ASN A 222 -21.59 0.46 0.02
N ARG A 223 -21.03 1.62 -0.33
CA ARG A 223 -21.13 2.17 -1.70
C ARG A 223 -20.27 1.39 -2.69
N MET A 224 -19.11 0.90 -2.26
CA MET A 224 -18.26 0.05 -3.08
C MET A 224 -18.95 -1.26 -3.43
N GLU A 225 -19.57 -1.90 -2.43
CA GLU A 225 -20.38 -3.11 -2.61
C GLU A 225 -21.58 -2.85 -3.53
N ALA A 226 -22.31 -1.75 -3.33
CA ALA A 226 -23.43 -1.38 -4.21
C ALA A 226 -22.98 -1.10 -5.66
N ALA A 227 -21.79 -0.54 -5.86
CA ALA A 227 -21.20 -0.37 -7.19
C ALA A 227 -20.80 -1.70 -7.85
N SER A 228 -20.80 -2.80 -7.08
CA SER A 228 -20.37 -4.13 -7.50
C SER A 228 -21.50 -5.07 -7.89
N SER A 229 -22.76 -4.68 -7.69
CA SER A 229 -23.94 -5.52 -7.98
C SER A 229 -24.28 -5.62 -9.48
N GLY A 230 -23.34 -5.31 -10.38
CA GLY A 230 -23.43 -5.50 -11.84
C GLY A 230 -22.60 -6.69 -12.32
N ALA A 231 -22.66 -7.01 -13.62
CA ALA A 231 -21.98 -8.18 -14.24
C ALA A 231 -20.43 -8.14 -14.20
N ARG A 232 -19.82 -7.11 -13.61
CA ARG A 232 -18.37 -6.94 -13.49
C ARG A 232 -18.06 -6.46 -12.08
N GLN A 233 -17.43 -7.31 -11.28
CA GLN A 233 -16.86 -6.91 -9.99
C GLN A 233 -15.89 -5.74 -10.23
N PRO A 234 -15.92 -4.66 -9.42
CA PRO A 234 -14.95 -3.58 -9.54
C PRO A 234 -13.54 -4.13 -9.42
N GLU A 235 -12.61 -3.49 -10.13
CA GLU A 235 -11.20 -3.87 -10.11
C GLU A 235 -10.65 -3.83 -8.68
N PHE A 236 -11.03 -2.80 -7.90
CA PHE A 236 -10.73 -2.71 -6.48
C PHE A 236 -11.22 -3.94 -5.71
N LEU A 237 -12.49 -4.36 -5.83
CA LEU A 237 -12.96 -5.58 -5.15
C LEU A 237 -12.37 -6.89 -5.71
N SER A 238 -11.74 -6.85 -6.89
CA SER A 238 -11.06 -8.01 -7.48
C SER A 238 -9.60 -8.14 -7.01
N THR A 239 -9.02 -7.04 -6.50
CA THR A 239 -7.69 -7.01 -5.86
C THR A 239 -7.75 -7.11 -4.34
N HIS A 240 -8.90 -6.80 -3.74
CA HIS A 240 -9.10 -6.61 -2.31
C HIS A 240 -10.23 -7.54 -1.76
N PRO A 241 -10.08 -8.20 -0.58
CA PRO A 241 -11.04 -9.17 -0.02
C PRO A 241 -12.45 -8.61 0.26
N SER A 242 -13.41 -9.54 0.45
CA SER A 242 -14.86 -9.26 0.47
C SER A 242 -15.30 -8.19 1.50
N PRO A 243 -16.30 -7.35 1.16
CA PRO A 243 -16.76 -6.25 2.01
C PRO A 243 -17.22 -6.64 3.43
N GLU A 244 -17.85 -7.80 3.61
CA GLU A 244 -18.40 -8.22 4.91
C GLU A 244 -17.32 -8.39 5.99
N THR A 245 -16.20 -9.04 5.66
CA THR A 245 -15.08 -9.20 6.59
C THR A 245 -14.44 -7.85 6.89
N ARG A 246 -14.32 -6.97 5.88
CA ARG A 246 -13.77 -5.62 6.05
C ARG A 246 -14.59 -4.77 7.01
N ILE A 247 -15.92 -4.81 6.92
CA ILE A 247 -16.77 -4.03 7.83
C ILE A 247 -16.60 -4.52 9.28
N SER A 248 -16.48 -5.83 9.48
CA SER A 248 -16.18 -6.38 10.81
C SER A 248 -14.83 -5.90 11.35
N ASP A 249 -13.77 -5.96 10.52
CA ASP A 249 -12.42 -5.51 10.89
C ASP A 249 -12.41 -3.99 11.19
N ILE A 250 -13.05 -3.17 10.34
CA ILE A 250 -13.18 -1.73 10.56
C ILE A 250 -13.88 -1.44 11.88
N ASN A 251 -14.96 -2.15 12.22
CA ASN A 251 -15.65 -1.94 13.50
C ASN A 251 -14.76 -2.26 14.71
N LYS A 252 -13.87 -3.25 14.58
CA LYS A 252 -12.89 -3.60 15.62
C LYS A 252 -11.84 -2.50 15.79
N ASP A 253 -11.38 -1.89 14.69
CA ASP A 253 -10.31 -0.89 14.71
C ASP A 253 -10.82 0.54 14.95
N LEU A 254 -12.12 0.77 14.75
CA LEU A 254 -12.77 2.08 14.86
C LEU A 254 -12.56 2.77 16.22
N PRO A 255 -12.63 2.09 17.39
CA PRO A 255 -12.35 2.72 18.68
C PRO A 255 -10.96 3.36 18.72
N LYS A 256 -9.93 2.66 18.22
CA LYS A 256 -8.56 3.17 18.19
C LYS A 256 -8.40 4.31 17.18
N ALA A 257 -9.04 4.18 16.01
CA ALA A 257 -9.08 5.23 15.01
C ALA A 257 -9.70 6.53 15.55
N LEU A 258 -10.78 6.42 16.34
CA LEU A 258 -11.43 7.57 16.98
C LEU A 258 -10.52 8.28 18.01
N GLU A 259 -9.61 7.56 18.69
CA GLU A 259 -8.58 8.19 19.53
C GLU A 259 -7.65 9.08 18.70
N TYR A 260 -7.15 8.57 17.56
CA TYR A 260 -6.32 9.35 16.64
C TYR A 260 -7.09 10.54 16.05
N TYR A 261 -8.35 10.33 15.68
CA TYR A 261 -9.21 11.38 15.12
C TYR A 261 -9.42 12.50 16.12
N LYS A 262 -9.74 12.17 17.37
CA LYS A 262 -9.84 13.15 18.47
C LYS A 262 -8.53 13.90 18.70
N ALA A 263 -7.40 13.19 18.71
CA ALA A 263 -6.08 13.80 18.88
C ALA A 263 -5.74 14.77 17.73
N ALA A 264 -6.23 14.53 16.52
CA ALA A 264 -6.12 15.41 15.37
C ALA A 264 -7.10 16.60 15.39
N GLY A 265 -7.90 16.77 16.45
CA GLY A 265 -8.91 17.83 16.59
C GLY A 265 -10.29 17.49 16.02
N GLY A 266 -10.51 16.22 15.66
CA GLY A 266 -11.81 15.70 15.23
C GLY A 266 -12.86 15.72 16.33
N LYS A 267 -14.14 15.83 15.94
CA LYS A 267 -15.28 15.82 16.86
C LYS A 267 -15.90 14.43 16.92
N LEU A 268 -15.91 13.83 18.11
CA LEU A 268 -16.58 12.55 18.37
C LEU A 268 -18.09 12.72 18.39
#